data_AF-A0A260BD59-F1
#
_entry.id   AF-A0A260BD59-F1
#
_cell.length_a   1.000
_cell.length_b   1.000
_cell.length_c   1.000
_cell.angle_alpha   90.00
_cell.angle_beta   90.00
_cell.angle_gamma   90.00
#
_symmetry.space_group_name_H-M   'P 1'
#
loop_
_entity.id
_entity.type
_entity.pdbx_description
1 polymer ?
#
loop_
_entity_poly.entity_id
_entity_poly.type
_entity_poly.pdbx_seq_one_letter_code
_entity_poly.pdbx_strand_id
1 'polypeptide(L)'
;MPAAEQTSTPGRYREAASTLARDTALDALRELLHERNWRNVTMSHIAKAAGLSRQSLYNEFGSRRGVAQGYAIRLTDLFVAMCETALYQHENDASAALRQGFSSFFELSALDPLVRSLHGGDAPEDLLRLITTDSEVLIDRAGERLAETFQRGWVGASPRQADVVSKAIVRLALSYIPEPPDDITAAADDLALLLTPFIDSITADS
;
A
#
# COMPACT_ATOMS: atom_id res chain seq x y z
N MET A 1 2.19 -46.42 -15.75
CA MET A 1 1.63 -45.32 -14.92
C MET A 1 1.94 -45.60 -13.46
N PRO A 2 2.49 -44.62 -12.73
CA PRO A 2 2.08 -44.42 -11.36
C PRO A 2 1.47 -43.02 -11.17
N ALA A 3 0.44 -42.97 -10.34
CA ALA A 3 -0.22 -41.77 -9.88
C ALA A 3 0.72 -41.02 -8.91
N ALA A 4 0.93 -39.72 -9.16
CA ALA A 4 1.56 -38.85 -8.19
C ALA A 4 0.51 -38.45 -7.15
N GLU A 5 0.56 -39.09 -5.98
CA GLU A 5 -0.12 -38.61 -4.77
C GLU A 5 0.47 -37.25 -4.38
N GLN A 6 -0.27 -36.18 -4.68
CA GLN A 6 0.00 -34.84 -4.20
C GLN A 6 -0.29 -34.79 -2.70
N THR A 7 0.71 -35.11 -1.89
CA THR A 7 0.68 -34.91 -0.44
C THR A 7 0.77 -33.42 -0.13
N SER A 8 -0.38 -32.81 0.15
CA SER A 8 -0.47 -31.42 0.63
C SER A 8 0.10 -31.36 2.05
N THR A 9 1.28 -30.79 2.24
CA THR A 9 1.97 -30.74 3.54
C THR A 9 1.22 -29.86 4.55
N PRO A 10 1.05 -30.27 5.83
CA PRO A 10 0.29 -29.54 6.87
C PRO A 10 0.67 -28.06 7.06
N GLY A 11 1.92 -27.68 6.78
CA GLY A 11 2.39 -26.28 6.84
C GLY A 11 1.69 -25.37 5.84
N ARG A 12 1.50 -25.83 4.59
CA ARG A 12 0.89 -25.06 3.52
C ARG A 12 -0.59 -24.78 3.78
N TYR A 13 -1.31 -25.72 4.40
CA TYR A 13 -2.71 -25.53 4.81
C TYR A 13 -2.81 -24.49 5.92
N ARG A 14 -1.92 -24.56 6.92
CA ARG A 14 -1.90 -23.60 8.03
C ARG A 14 -1.56 -22.18 7.57
N GLU A 15 -0.61 -22.04 6.66
CA GLU A 15 -0.27 -20.76 6.03
C GLU A 15 -1.44 -20.21 5.22
N ALA A 16 -2.07 -21.02 4.37
CA ALA A 16 -3.24 -20.60 3.60
C ALA A 16 -4.41 -20.17 4.51
N ALA A 17 -4.64 -20.90 5.60
CA ALA A 17 -5.66 -20.55 6.58
C ALA A 17 -5.33 -19.24 7.32
N SER A 18 -4.06 -19.00 7.66
CA SER A 18 -3.61 -17.73 8.28
C SER A 18 -3.77 -16.55 7.33
N THR A 19 -3.37 -16.69 6.06
CA THR A 19 -3.58 -15.65 5.03
C THR A 19 -5.06 -15.33 4.88
N LEU A 20 -5.91 -16.34 4.71
CA LEU A 20 -7.37 -16.14 4.59
C LEU A 20 -7.96 -15.46 5.83
N ALA A 21 -7.53 -15.86 7.03
CA ALA A 21 -7.99 -15.24 8.28
C ALA A 21 -7.57 -13.77 8.37
N ARG A 22 -6.34 -13.45 7.95
CA ARG A 22 -5.86 -12.07 7.89
C ARG A 22 -6.67 -11.24 6.91
N ASP A 23 -6.86 -11.72 5.68
CA ASP A 23 -7.61 -11.01 4.65
C ASP A 23 -9.05 -10.74 5.10
N THR A 24 -9.72 -11.77 5.64
CA THR A 24 -11.09 -11.67 6.18
C THR A 24 -11.18 -10.62 7.29
N ALA A 25 -10.20 -10.57 8.19
CA ALA A 25 -10.16 -9.58 9.26
C ALA A 25 -9.95 -8.15 8.76
N LEU A 26 -9.08 -7.97 7.75
CA LEU A 26 -8.81 -6.67 7.16
C LEU A 26 -9.99 -6.15 6.33
N ASP A 27 -10.73 -7.04 5.65
CA ASP A 27 -11.99 -6.69 4.97
C ASP A 27 -13.06 -6.28 5.96
N ALA A 28 -13.24 -7.06 7.04
CA ALA A 28 -14.15 -6.70 8.11
C ALA A 28 -13.80 -5.36 8.77
N LEU A 29 -12.50 -5.04 8.91
CA LEU A 29 -12.07 -3.74 9.37
C LEU A 29 -12.50 -2.62 8.40
N ARG A 30 -12.31 -2.81 7.09
CA ARG A 30 -12.72 -1.83 6.07
C ARG A 30 -14.21 -1.49 6.19
N GLU A 31 -15.06 -2.52 6.23
CA GLU A 31 -16.51 -2.36 6.35
C GLU A 31 -16.89 -1.65 7.65
N LEU A 32 -16.26 -2.02 8.77
CA LEU A 32 -16.49 -1.32 10.04
C LEU A 32 -16.13 0.16 9.96
N LEU A 33 -15.04 0.52 9.28
CA LEU A 33 -14.59 1.90 9.15
C LEU A 33 -15.51 2.76 8.26
N HIS A 34 -16.31 2.14 7.38
CA HIS A 34 -17.39 2.84 6.69
C HIS A 34 -18.56 3.21 7.62
N GLU A 35 -18.77 2.46 8.69
CA GLU A 35 -19.86 2.70 9.65
C GLU A 35 -19.44 3.54 10.86
N ARG A 36 -18.16 3.47 11.27
CA ARG A 36 -17.70 4.07 12.53
C ARG A 36 -16.25 4.56 12.45
N ASN A 37 -15.96 5.61 13.22
CA ASN A 37 -14.60 6.12 13.38
C ASN A 37 -13.66 5.07 14.01
N TRP A 38 -12.39 5.04 13.58
CA TRP A 38 -11.34 4.14 14.09
C TRP A 38 -11.27 4.09 15.63
N ARG A 39 -11.45 5.22 16.32
CA ARG A 39 -11.45 5.27 17.79
C ARG A 39 -12.48 4.32 18.42
N ASN A 40 -13.61 4.13 17.76
CA ASN A 40 -14.72 3.29 18.21
C ASN A 40 -14.64 1.84 17.68
N VAL A 41 -13.62 1.52 16.89
CA VAL A 41 -13.33 0.15 16.45
C VAL A 41 -12.50 -0.57 17.52
N THR A 42 -12.91 -1.79 17.89
CA THR A 42 -12.21 -2.63 18.86
C THR A 42 -11.88 -3.98 18.26
N MET A 43 -10.93 -4.71 18.86
CA MET A 43 -10.62 -6.10 18.46
C MET A 43 -11.86 -7.00 18.50
N SER A 44 -12.78 -6.76 19.44
CA SER A 44 -14.04 -7.51 19.54
C SER A 44 -14.99 -7.21 18.38
N HIS A 45 -15.05 -5.95 17.92
CA HIS A 45 -15.83 -5.57 16.74
C HIS A 45 -15.29 -6.27 15.48
N ILE A 46 -13.97 -6.19 15.26
CA ILE A 46 -13.30 -6.78 14.10
C ILE A 46 -13.49 -8.30 14.08
N ALA A 47 -13.23 -8.98 15.21
CA ALA A 47 -13.37 -10.43 15.30
C ALA A 47 -14.81 -10.88 14.99
N LYS A 48 -15.81 -10.17 15.55
CA LYS A 48 -17.22 -10.46 15.30
C LYS A 48 -17.60 -10.26 13.83
N ALA A 49 -17.18 -9.14 13.22
CA ALA A 49 -17.48 -8.85 11.83
C ALA A 49 -16.79 -9.83 10.86
N ALA A 50 -15.57 -10.28 11.19
CA ALA A 50 -14.81 -11.25 10.41
C ALA A 50 -15.25 -12.71 10.61
N GLY A 51 -16.18 -12.99 11.54
CA GLY A 51 -16.53 -14.37 11.91
C GLY A 51 -15.39 -15.14 12.58
N LEU A 52 -14.41 -14.44 13.16
CA LEU A 52 -13.24 -15.02 13.83
C LEU A 52 -13.40 -15.00 15.35
N SER A 53 -12.73 -15.93 16.04
CA SER A 53 -12.58 -15.81 17.48
C SER A 53 -11.66 -14.63 17.84
N ARG A 54 -11.90 -13.99 18.99
CA ARG A 54 -11.00 -12.92 19.48
C ARG A 54 -9.56 -13.43 19.62
N GLN A 55 -9.38 -14.64 20.16
CA GLN A 55 -8.07 -15.26 20.33
C GLN A 55 -7.36 -15.45 18.99
N SER A 56 -8.09 -15.91 17.95
CA SER A 56 -7.55 -16.05 16.60
C SER A 56 -7.07 -14.70 16.06
N LEU A 57 -7.87 -13.64 16.19
CA LEU A 57 -7.49 -12.30 15.72
C LEU A 57 -6.24 -11.77 16.45
N TYR A 58 -6.16 -11.99 17.77
CA TYR A 58 -4.96 -11.66 18.55
C TYR A 58 -3.74 -12.47 18.13
N ASN A 59 -3.89 -13.76 17.78
CA ASN A 59 -2.79 -14.58 17.29
C ASN A 59 -2.26 -14.08 15.94
N GLU A 60 -3.15 -13.60 15.05
CA GLU A 60 -2.75 -13.15 13.72
C GLU A 60 -2.09 -11.76 13.71
N PHE A 61 -2.60 -10.82 14.53
CA PHE A 61 -2.19 -9.41 14.48
C PHE A 61 -1.55 -8.89 15.77
N GLY A 62 -1.63 -9.63 16.87
CA GLY A 62 -1.10 -9.26 18.19
C GLY A 62 -1.88 -8.15 18.90
N SER A 63 -2.33 -7.11 18.20
CA SER A 63 -2.99 -5.94 18.78
C SER A 63 -3.85 -5.19 17.76
N ARG A 64 -4.68 -4.24 18.23
CA ARG A 64 -5.44 -3.34 17.34
C ARG A 64 -4.51 -2.56 16.40
N ARG A 65 -3.37 -2.08 16.91
CA ARG A 65 -2.33 -1.41 16.11
C ARG A 65 -1.76 -2.35 15.04
N GLY A 66 -1.57 -3.62 15.37
CA GLY A 66 -1.12 -4.63 14.40
C GLY A 66 -2.14 -4.88 13.28
N VAL A 67 -3.45 -4.81 13.58
CA VAL A 67 -4.48 -4.85 12.52
C VAL A 67 -4.38 -3.62 11.62
N ALA A 68 -4.23 -2.42 12.18
CA ALA A 68 -4.03 -1.19 11.38
C ALA A 68 -2.77 -1.26 10.52
N GLN A 69 -1.66 -1.76 11.07
CA GLN A 69 -0.42 -1.95 10.32
C GLN A 69 -0.61 -2.97 9.18
N GLY A 70 -1.27 -4.10 9.45
CA GLY A 70 -1.60 -5.08 8.41
C GLY A 70 -2.50 -4.50 7.31
N TYR A 71 -3.48 -3.68 7.69
CA TYR A 71 -4.32 -2.95 6.74
C TYR A 71 -3.52 -1.97 5.89
N ALA A 72 -2.64 -1.18 6.52
CA ALA A 72 -1.77 -0.23 5.84
C ALA A 72 -0.82 -0.93 4.85
N ILE A 73 -0.24 -2.06 5.24
CA ILE A 73 0.59 -2.90 4.34
C ILE A 73 -0.21 -3.35 3.12
N ARG A 74 -1.47 -3.77 3.31
CA ARG A 74 -2.35 -4.18 2.21
C ARG A 74 -2.70 -3.00 1.28
N LEU A 75 -2.93 -1.82 1.84
CA LEU A 75 -3.12 -0.60 1.04
C LEU A 75 -1.87 -0.22 0.25
N THR A 76 -0.70 -0.27 0.89
CA THR A 76 0.58 -0.06 0.22
C THR A 76 0.72 -0.99 -0.98
N ASP A 77 0.35 -2.27 -0.82
CA ASP A 77 0.44 -3.24 -1.91
C ASP A 77 -0.49 -2.91 -3.08
N LEU A 78 -1.68 -2.38 -2.78
CA LEU A 78 -2.65 -1.94 -3.77
C LEU A 78 -2.15 -0.69 -4.52
N PHE A 79 -1.66 0.31 -3.81
CA PHE A 79 -1.15 1.54 -4.42
C PHE A 79 0.05 1.29 -5.32
N VAL A 80 0.98 0.42 -4.90
CA VAL A 80 2.13 0.05 -5.73
C VAL A 80 1.69 -0.68 -7.00
N ALA A 81 0.70 -1.58 -6.91
CA ALA A 81 0.17 -2.26 -8.09
C ALA A 81 -0.48 -1.29 -9.10
N MET A 82 -1.09 -0.20 -8.63
CA MET A 82 -1.63 0.85 -9.50
C MET A 82 -0.51 1.63 -10.21
N CYS A 83 0.56 1.97 -9.49
CA CYS A 83 1.73 2.63 -10.08
C CYS A 83 2.40 1.73 -11.13
N GLU A 84 2.51 0.43 -10.84
CA GLU A 84 3.02 -0.57 -11.78
C GLU A 84 2.15 -0.66 -13.03
N THR A 85 0.82 -0.69 -12.86
CA THR A 85 -0.14 -0.68 -13.97
C THR A 85 0.02 0.58 -14.84
N ALA A 86 0.13 1.76 -14.23
CA ALA A 86 0.32 3.02 -14.94
C ALA A 86 1.64 3.03 -15.73
N LEU A 87 2.74 2.53 -15.14
CA LEU A 87 4.02 2.43 -15.82
C LEU A 87 3.93 1.52 -17.06
N TYR A 88 3.25 0.38 -16.97
CA TYR A 88 3.10 -0.54 -18.10
C TYR A 88 2.10 -0.05 -19.16
N GLN A 89 1.11 0.76 -18.79
CA GLN A 89 0.14 1.33 -19.75
C GLN A 89 0.74 2.49 -20.57
N HIS A 90 1.70 3.20 -20.02
CA HIS A 90 2.36 4.35 -20.63
C HIS A 90 3.82 4.04 -20.96
N GLU A 91 4.03 3.02 -21.79
CA GLU A 91 5.37 2.63 -22.23
C GLU A 91 6.07 3.79 -22.95
N ASN A 92 7.30 4.11 -22.52
CA ASN A 92 8.11 5.21 -23.04
C ASN A 92 7.52 6.62 -22.86
N ASP A 93 6.53 6.78 -21.98
CA ASP A 93 5.98 8.08 -21.59
C ASP A 93 5.98 8.21 -20.05
N ALA A 94 7.13 8.62 -19.51
CA ALA A 94 7.33 8.76 -18.07
C ALA A 94 6.35 9.77 -17.45
N SER A 95 6.06 10.86 -18.17
CA SER A 95 5.16 11.89 -17.67
C SER A 95 3.73 11.37 -17.53
N ALA A 96 3.21 10.69 -18.56
CA ALA A 96 1.88 10.11 -18.49
C ALA A 96 1.78 9.01 -17.42
N ALA A 97 2.80 8.14 -17.32
CA ALA A 97 2.89 7.11 -16.28
C ALA A 97 2.83 7.71 -14.86
N LEU A 98 3.63 8.74 -14.59
CA LEU A 98 3.66 9.41 -13.29
C LEU A 98 2.35 10.14 -12.99
N ARG A 99 1.77 10.86 -13.96
CA ARG A 99 0.49 11.56 -13.79
C ARG A 99 -0.63 10.60 -13.44
N GLN A 100 -0.76 9.49 -14.18
CA GLN A 100 -1.76 8.48 -13.91
C GLN A 100 -1.51 7.80 -12.55
N GLY A 101 -0.26 7.44 -12.25
CA GLY A 101 0.12 6.80 -10.99
C GLY A 101 -0.23 7.65 -9.76
N PHE A 102 0.16 8.94 -9.75
CA PHE A 102 -0.15 9.84 -8.64
C PHE A 102 -1.64 10.17 -8.55
N SER A 103 -2.33 10.43 -9.68
CA SER A 103 -3.77 10.69 -9.67
C SER A 103 -4.54 9.51 -9.07
N SER A 104 -4.20 8.29 -9.52
CA SER A 104 -4.78 7.04 -9.02
C SER A 104 -4.55 6.85 -7.52
N PHE A 105 -3.33 7.15 -7.04
CA PHE A 105 -3.00 7.11 -5.62
C PHE A 105 -3.85 8.12 -4.82
N PHE A 106 -3.91 9.38 -5.25
CA PHE A 106 -4.68 10.41 -4.54
C PHE A 106 -6.17 10.09 -4.47
N GLU A 107 -6.76 9.67 -5.60
CA GLU A 107 -8.17 9.29 -5.65
C GLU A 107 -8.49 8.13 -4.71
N LEU A 108 -7.70 7.06 -4.75
CA LEU A 108 -7.97 5.88 -3.92
C LEU A 108 -7.68 6.15 -2.44
N SER A 109 -6.61 6.88 -2.13
CA SER A 109 -6.27 7.32 -0.77
C SER A 109 -7.40 8.16 -0.17
N ALA A 110 -7.96 9.11 -0.93
CA ALA A 110 -9.09 9.92 -0.50
C ALA A 110 -10.39 9.12 -0.26
N LEU A 111 -10.51 7.92 -0.85
CA LEU A 111 -11.66 7.03 -0.68
C LEU A 111 -11.49 6.04 0.48
N ASP A 112 -10.26 5.78 0.94
CA ASP A 112 -10.01 4.79 1.97
C ASP A 112 -10.46 5.25 3.37
N PRO A 113 -11.25 4.45 4.10
CA PRO A 113 -11.81 4.90 5.37
C PRO A 113 -10.80 4.92 6.53
N LEU A 114 -9.68 4.17 6.46
CA LEU A 114 -8.60 4.29 7.44
C LEU A 114 -7.79 5.57 7.18
N VAL A 115 -7.48 5.88 5.92
CA VAL A 115 -6.83 7.14 5.54
C VAL A 115 -7.66 8.33 5.97
N ARG A 116 -8.97 8.32 5.74
CA ARG A 116 -9.88 9.38 6.23
C ARG A 116 -9.86 9.57 7.73
N SER A 117 -9.52 8.53 8.50
CA SER A 117 -9.40 8.65 9.96
C SER A 117 -8.17 9.45 10.39
N LEU A 118 -7.21 9.70 9.48
CA LEU A 118 -6.05 10.57 9.69
C LEU A 118 -6.35 12.04 9.37
N HIS A 119 -7.47 12.33 8.70
CA HIS A 119 -7.85 13.69 8.33
C HIS A 119 -8.64 14.38 9.45
N GLY A 120 -8.46 15.69 9.57
CA GLY A 120 -9.09 16.52 10.60
C GLY A 120 -8.24 16.64 11.88
N GLY A 121 -8.52 17.67 12.68
CA GLY A 121 -7.67 18.12 13.79
C GLY A 121 -7.55 17.18 15.01
N ASP A 122 -8.04 15.95 14.93
CA ASP A 122 -7.95 14.94 15.98
C ASP A 122 -7.65 13.58 15.35
N ALA A 123 -6.51 13.44 14.66
CA ALA A 123 -6.07 12.16 14.13
C ALA A 123 -5.62 11.21 15.28
N PRO A 124 -6.00 9.93 15.29
CA PRO A 124 -5.58 8.97 16.31
C PRO A 124 -4.04 8.81 16.35
N GLU A 125 -3.43 8.93 17.54
CA GLU A 125 -1.97 8.86 17.70
C GLU A 125 -1.39 7.53 17.19
N ASP A 126 -2.11 6.43 17.37
CA ASP A 126 -1.69 5.11 16.89
C ASP A 126 -1.61 5.04 15.36
N LEU A 127 -2.47 5.78 14.64
CA LEU A 127 -2.41 5.88 13.19
C LEU A 127 -1.36 6.90 12.73
N LEU A 128 -1.21 8.04 13.42
CA LEU A 128 -0.15 9.02 13.11
C LEU A 128 1.23 8.40 13.20
N ARG A 129 1.50 7.57 14.21
CA ARG A 129 2.78 6.85 14.34
C ARG A 129 3.05 5.92 13.16
N LEU A 130 2.03 5.25 12.62
CA LEU A 130 2.19 4.33 11.46
C LEU A 130 2.69 5.03 10.20
N ILE A 131 2.35 6.29 10.00
CA ILE A 131 2.76 7.08 8.83
C ILE A 131 3.93 8.03 9.11
N THR A 132 4.44 8.06 10.35
CA THR A 132 5.55 8.94 10.77
C THR A 132 6.73 8.15 11.33
N THR A 133 6.66 7.73 12.60
CA THR A 133 7.80 7.07 13.29
C THR A 133 7.96 5.61 12.94
N ASP A 134 6.85 4.93 12.62
CA ASP A 134 6.81 3.48 12.37
C ASP A 134 6.61 3.20 10.86
N SER A 135 6.82 4.20 9.98
CA SER A 135 6.54 4.11 8.55
C SER A 135 7.59 3.34 7.76
N GLU A 136 8.74 3.00 8.37
CA GLU A 136 9.85 2.31 7.72
C GLU A 136 9.40 1.03 7.01
N VAL A 137 8.55 0.21 7.65
CA VAL A 137 7.99 -1.02 7.07
C VAL A 137 7.18 -0.74 5.79
N LEU A 138 6.43 0.37 5.76
CA LEU A 138 5.64 0.75 4.58
C LEU A 138 6.54 1.29 3.48
N ILE A 139 7.55 2.09 3.85
CA ILE A 139 8.50 2.70 2.92
C ILE A 139 9.33 1.62 2.23
N ASP A 140 9.90 0.69 3.00
CA ASP A 140 10.76 -0.35 2.46
C ASP A 140 9.97 -1.29 1.56
N ARG A 141 8.79 -1.75 2.01
CA ARG A 141 7.93 -2.62 1.21
C ARG A 141 7.51 -1.98 -0.12
N ALA A 142 7.08 -0.72 -0.09
CA ALA A 142 6.67 -0.01 -1.30
C ALA A 142 7.86 0.29 -2.22
N GLY A 143 8.98 0.70 -1.62
CA GLY A 143 10.21 1.07 -2.31
C GLY A 143 10.83 -0.13 -3.03
N GLU A 144 10.91 -1.28 -2.38
CA GLU A 144 11.40 -2.53 -2.98
C GLU A 144 10.56 -2.93 -4.19
N ARG A 145 9.23 -2.97 -4.05
CA ARG A 145 8.34 -3.37 -5.15
C ARG A 145 8.40 -2.38 -6.32
N LEU A 146 8.36 -1.07 -6.07
CA LEU A 146 8.50 -0.08 -7.13
C LEU A 146 9.88 -0.15 -7.80
N ALA A 147 10.95 -0.39 -7.02
CA ALA A 147 12.29 -0.51 -7.57
C ALA A 147 12.41 -1.73 -8.49
N GLU A 148 11.77 -2.86 -8.16
CA GLU A 148 11.67 -4.01 -9.07
C GLU A 148 10.95 -3.63 -10.37
N THR A 149 9.85 -2.88 -10.28
CA THR A 149 9.09 -2.41 -11.43
C THR A 149 9.92 -1.50 -12.35
N PHE A 150 10.67 -0.53 -11.80
CA PHE A 150 11.56 0.33 -12.59
C PHE A 150 12.75 -0.40 -13.22
N GLN A 151 13.23 -1.48 -12.59
CA GLN A 151 14.30 -2.32 -13.14
C GLN A 151 13.82 -3.24 -14.27
N ARG A 152 12.64 -3.85 -14.11
CA ARG A 152 12.09 -4.84 -15.07
C ARG A 152 11.26 -4.21 -16.18
N GLY A 153 10.72 -3.02 -15.95
CA GLY A 153 9.93 -2.27 -16.93
C GLY A 153 10.80 -1.62 -18.01
N TRP A 154 10.14 -0.90 -18.91
CA TRP A 154 10.78 -0.19 -20.04
C TRP A 154 11.79 0.88 -19.61
N VAL A 155 11.75 1.32 -18.35
CA VAL A 155 12.70 2.30 -17.80
C VAL A 155 14.13 1.72 -17.71
N GLY A 156 14.27 0.41 -17.48
CA GLY A 156 15.59 -0.24 -17.45
C GLY A 156 16.57 0.29 -16.39
N ALA A 157 16.06 0.82 -15.28
CA ALA A 157 16.88 1.49 -14.27
C ALA A 157 17.92 0.55 -13.62
N SER A 158 19.13 1.04 -13.36
CA SER A 158 20.08 0.32 -12.50
C SER A 158 19.54 0.19 -11.06
N PRO A 159 20.01 -0.78 -10.26
CA PRO A 159 19.55 -0.96 -8.88
C PRO A 159 19.63 0.32 -8.04
N ARG A 160 20.68 1.14 -8.24
CA ARG A 160 20.85 2.41 -7.54
C ARG A 160 19.83 3.46 -7.98
N GLN A 161 19.58 3.59 -9.29
CA GLN A 161 18.61 4.55 -9.82
C GLN A 161 17.19 4.18 -9.37
N ALA A 162 16.84 2.90 -9.45
CA ALA A 162 15.55 2.37 -9.03
C ALA A 162 15.29 2.58 -7.53
N ASP A 163 16.29 2.34 -6.68
CA ASP A 163 16.19 2.59 -5.23
C ASP A 163 15.92 4.07 -4.92
N VAL A 164 16.66 4.97 -5.57
CA VAL A 164 16.53 6.42 -5.37
C VAL A 164 15.14 6.92 -5.75
N VAL A 165 14.68 6.62 -6.97
CA VAL A 165 13.38 7.12 -7.46
C VAL A 165 12.22 6.52 -6.67
N SER A 166 12.27 5.22 -6.35
CA SER A 166 11.20 4.54 -5.63
C SER A 166 11.06 5.08 -4.21
N LYS A 167 12.17 5.23 -3.47
CA LYS A 167 12.17 5.79 -2.12
C LYS A 167 11.71 7.24 -2.08
N ALA A 168 11.98 8.03 -3.12
CA ALA A 168 11.50 9.40 -3.25
C ALA A 168 9.99 9.44 -3.50
N ILE A 169 9.50 8.69 -4.50
CA ILE A 169 8.07 8.56 -4.82
C ILE A 169 7.27 8.16 -3.59
N VAL A 170 7.72 7.13 -2.86
CA VAL A 170 7.00 6.62 -1.68
C VAL A 170 6.94 7.66 -0.56
N ARG A 171 8.03 8.39 -0.29
CA ARG A 171 8.03 9.44 0.74
C ARG A 171 7.13 10.62 0.36
N LEU A 172 7.13 11.01 -0.92
CA LEU A 172 6.23 12.05 -1.44
C LEU A 172 4.77 11.60 -1.32
N ALA A 173 4.44 10.38 -1.75
CA ALA A 173 3.10 9.83 -1.62
C ALA A 173 2.63 9.79 -0.15
N LEU A 174 3.49 9.31 0.76
CA LEU A 174 3.20 9.31 2.20
C LEU A 174 2.96 10.71 2.77
N SER A 175 3.69 11.73 2.29
CA SER A 175 3.49 13.11 2.79
C SER A 175 2.12 13.69 2.44
N TYR A 176 1.47 13.20 1.39
CA TYR A 176 0.10 13.60 1.02
C TYR A 176 -0.99 12.83 1.77
N ILE A 177 -0.66 11.83 2.58
CA ILE A 177 -1.68 11.09 3.34
C ILE A 177 -2.33 11.98 4.41
N PRO A 178 -1.59 12.68 5.31
CA PRO A 178 -2.21 13.54 6.32
C PRO A 178 -2.88 14.77 5.71
N GLU A 179 -2.29 15.31 4.64
CA GLU A 179 -2.70 16.54 3.97
C GLU A 179 -2.83 16.26 2.48
N PRO A 180 -4.02 15.80 2.02
CA PRO A 180 -4.25 15.52 0.61
C PRO A 180 -4.21 16.82 -0.21
N PRO A 181 -3.86 16.75 -1.50
CA PRO A 181 -3.82 17.93 -2.35
C PRO A 181 -5.24 18.48 -2.58
N ASP A 182 -5.37 19.81 -2.64
CA ASP A 182 -6.64 20.48 -2.98
C ASP A 182 -7.07 20.18 -4.44
N ASP A 183 -6.10 20.07 -5.34
CA ASP A 183 -6.27 19.71 -6.75
C ASP A 183 -5.40 18.50 -7.08
N ILE A 184 -6.06 17.34 -7.24
CA ILE A 184 -5.42 16.05 -7.55
C ILE A 184 -4.65 16.11 -8.88
N THR A 185 -5.24 16.74 -9.90
CA THR A 185 -4.64 16.80 -11.23
C THR A 185 -3.43 17.70 -11.22
N ALA A 186 -3.52 18.89 -10.62
CA ALA A 186 -2.39 19.81 -10.51
C ALA A 186 -1.22 19.19 -9.72
N ALA A 187 -1.51 18.54 -8.58
CA ALA A 187 -0.48 17.88 -7.78
C ALA A 187 0.19 16.71 -8.52
N ALA A 188 -0.57 15.90 -9.25
CA ALA A 188 -0.02 14.82 -10.07
C ALA A 188 0.86 15.36 -11.21
N ASP A 189 0.44 16.47 -11.83
CA ASP A 189 1.18 17.16 -12.89
C ASP A 189 2.52 17.72 -12.37
N ASP A 190 2.51 18.35 -11.20
CA ASP A 190 3.72 18.91 -10.57
C ASP A 190 4.72 17.82 -10.16
N LEU A 191 4.23 16.71 -9.59
CA LEU A 191 5.08 15.58 -9.24
C LEU A 191 5.65 14.88 -10.47
N ALA A 192 4.86 14.77 -11.54
CA ALA A 192 5.34 14.26 -12.82
C ALA A 192 6.42 15.19 -13.41
N LEU A 193 6.18 16.50 -13.42
CA LEU A 193 7.15 17.50 -13.88
C LEU A 193 8.48 17.39 -13.12
N LEU A 194 8.43 17.14 -11.81
CA LEU A 194 9.61 16.98 -10.97
C LEU A 194 10.40 15.69 -11.28
N LEU A 195 9.70 14.57 -11.49
CA LEU A 195 10.31 13.24 -11.54
C LEU A 195 10.64 12.75 -12.97
N THR A 196 9.90 13.21 -13.99
CA THR A 196 10.11 12.83 -15.39
C THR A 196 11.55 13.05 -15.87
N PRO A 197 12.22 14.20 -15.60
CA PRO A 197 13.59 14.40 -16.08
C PRO A 197 14.59 13.35 -15.59
N PHE A 198 14.40 12.82 -14.38
CA PHE A 198 15.24 11.74 -13.86
C PHE A 198 14.98 10.44 -14.61
N ILE A 199 13.72 10.07 -14.82
CA ILE A 199 13.34 8.85 -15.55
C ILE A 199 13.82 8.91 -17.00
N ASP A 200 13.60 10.03 -17.69
CA ASP A 200 14.03 10.23 -19.07
C ASP A 200 15.55 10.10 -19.22
N SER A 201 16.31 10.62 -18.25
CA SER A 201 17.78 10.49 -18.26
C SER A 201 18.26 9.03 -18.20
N ILE A 202 17.52 8.15 -17.53
CA ILE A 202 17.84 6.70 -17.46
C ILE A 202 17.61 6.06 -18.83
N THR A 203 16.46 6.37 -19.45
CA THR A 203 16.08 5.78 -20.74
C THR A 203 16.91 6.29 -21.91
N ALA A 204 17.45 7.51 -21.81
CA ALA A 204 18.35 8.07 -22.81
C ALA A 204 19.75 7.42 -22.79
N ASP A 205 20.15 6.88 -21.63
CA ASP A 205 21.42 6.19 -21.41
C ASP A 205 21.34 4.67 -21.68
N SER A 206 20.16 4.15 -22.05
CA SER A 206 19.86 2.72 -22.23
C SER A 206 19.99 2.22 -23.68
#